data_AF-A0A0C1RZD5-F1
#
_entry.id   AF-A0A0C1RZD5-F1
#
_cell.length_a   1.000
_cell.length_b   1.000
_cell.length_c   1.000
_cell.angle_alpha   90.00
_cell.angle_beta   90.00
_cell.angle_gamma   90.00
#
_symmetry.space_group_name_H-M   'P 1'
#
loop_
_entity.id
_entity.type
_entity.pdbx_description
1 polymer ?
#
loop_
_entity_poly.entity_id
_entity_poly.type
_entity_poly.pdbx_seq_one_letter_code
_entity_poly.pdbx_strand_id
1 'polypeptide(L)' 'MPTTEKREILMKHRKEELKKLIGVYYAQRGWNETGIPKVETLQRIGLWNFLSDEAKAKVTAMNE' A
#
# COMPACT_ATOMS: atom_id res chain seq x y z
N MET A 1 23.85 -15.84 21.29
CA MET A 1 23.20 -15.61 19.99
C MET A 1 24.26 -15.43 18.91
N PRO A 2 24.36 -16.36 17.95
CA PRO A 2 25.25 -16.25 16.79
C PRO A 2 25.00 -14.96 15.99
N THR A 3 26.02 -14.49 15.27
CA THR A 3 25.94 -13.26 14.47
C THR A 3 24.84 -13.33 13.40
N THR A 4 24.63 -14.49 12.79
CA THR A 4 23.59 -14.70 11.78
C THR A 4 22.20 -14.44 12.35
N GLU A 5 21.88 -15.03 13.51
CA GLU A 5 20.59 -14.88 14.18
C GLU A 5 20.35 -13.42 14.60
N LYS A 6 21.37 -12.72 15.11
CA LYS A 6 21.27 -11.28 15.41
C LYS A 6 20.92 -10.45 14.17
N ARG A 7 21.52 -10.76 13.00
CA ARG A 7 21.26 -10.05 11.74
C ARG A 7 19.85 -10.30 11.24
N GLU A 8 19.36 -11.54 11.35
CA GLU A 8 18.00 -11.90 10.95
C GLU A 8 16.95 -11.16 11.78
N ILE A 9 17.11 -11.15 13.11
CA ILE A 9 16.22 -10.42 14.02
C ILE A 9 16.22 -8.93 13.70
N LEU A 10 17.41 -8.32 13.54
CA LEU A 10 17.52 -6.90 13.20
C LEU A 10 16.85 -6.58 11.86
N MET A 11 17.05 -7.43 10.84
CA MET A 11 16.46 -7.20 9.53
C MET A 11 14.95 -7.38 9.52
N LYS A 12 14.42 -8.34 10.28
CA LYS A 12 12.98 -8.50 10.48
C LYS A 12 12.39 -7.24 11.10
N HIS A 13 12.96 -6.77 12.21
CA HIS A 13 12.48 -5.56 12.89
C HIS A 13 12.51 -4.32 11.98
N ARG A 14 13.60 -4.12 11.22
CA ARG A 14 13.70 -3.00 10.27
C ARG A 14 12.63 -3.04 9.17
N LYS A 15 12.33 -4.22 8.64
CA LYS A 15 11.27 -4.39 7.64
C LYS A 15 9.89 -4.09 8.23
N GLU A 16 9.66 -4.49 9.48
CA GLU A 16 8.41 -4.19 10.19
C GLU A 16 8.23 -2.69 10.42
N GLU A 17 9.27 -1.98 10.88
CA GLU A 17 9.22 -0.51 11.03
C GLU A 17 9.01 0.20 9.69
N LEU A 18 9.68 -0.25 8.63
CA LEU A 18 9.47 0.28 7.28
C LEU A 18 8.03 0.07 6.80
N LYS A 19 7.44 -1.10 7.06
CA LYS A 19 6.05 -1.39 6.70
C LYS A 19 5.06 -0.43 7.38
N LYS A 20 5.30 -0.06 8.64
CA LYS A 20 4.50 0.93 9.36
C LYS A 20 4.58 2.30 8.69
N LEU A 21 5.79 2.75 8.35
CA LEU A 21 5.99 4.05 7.68
C LEU A 21 5.29 4.09 6.31
N ILE A 22 5.41 3.03 5.53
CA ILE A 22 4.71 2.90 4.24
C ILE A 22 3.18 2.96 4.43
N GLY A 23 2.66 2.28 5.45
CA GLY A 23 1.23 2.32 5.78
C GLY A 23 0.72 3.74 6.07
N VAL A 24 1.47 4.52 6.86
CA VAL A 24 1.15 5.93 7.14
C VAL A 24 1.14 6.74 5.84
N TYR A 25 2.12 6.55 4.97
CA TYR A 25 2.21 7.24 3.69
C TYR A 25 1.05 6.88 2.75
N TYR A 26 0.69 5.61 2.63
CA TYR A 26 -0.47 5.16 1.85
C TYR A 26 -1.76 5.76 2.38
N ALA A 27 -1.99 5.74 3.69
CA ALA A 27 -3.17 6.35 4.30
C ALA A 27 -3.25 7.86 4.00
N GLN A 28 -2.14 8.60 4.13
CA GLN A 28 -2.08 10.03 3.81
C GLN A 28 -2.41 10.32 2.34
N ARG A 29 -2.05 9.41 1.43
CA ARG A 29 -2.36 9.52 0.00
C ARG A 29 -3.76 9.02 -0.37
N GLY A 30 -4.51 8.48 0.59
CA GLY A 30 -5.82 7.87 0.35
C GLY A 30 -5.73 6.54 -0.40
N TRP A 31 -4.71 5.75 -0.11
CA TRP A 31 -4.49 4.40 -0.65
C TRP A 31 -4.85 3.36 0.42
N ASN A 32 -5.07 2.12 0.01
CA ASN A 32 -5.25 0.99 0.90
C ASN A 32 -3.90 0.44 1.41
N GLU A 33 -3.94 -0.57 2.27
CA GLU A 33 -2.74 -1.15 2.90
C GLU A 33 -1.81 -1.87 1.90
N THR A 34 -2.31 -2.23 0.72
CA THR A 34 -1.54 -2.90 -0.34
C THR A 34 -0.93 -1.91 -1.35
N GLY A 35 -1.15 -0.61 -1.16
CA GLY A 35 -0.58 0.45 -1.99
C GLY A 35 -1.39 0.75 -3.24
N ILE A 36 -2.68 0.41 -3.27
CA ILE A 36 -3.61 0.77 -4.34
C ILE A 36 -4.40 2.01 -3.92
N PRO A 37 -4.49 3.06 -4.77
CA PRO A 37 -5.38 4.19 -4.52
C PRO A 37 -6.83 3.73 -4.34
N LYS A 38 -7.51 4.27 -3.33
CA LYS A 38 -8.95 4.02 -3.17
C LYS A 38 -9.74 4.62 -4.32
N VAL A 39 -10.93 4.07 -4.58
CA VAL A 39 -11.83 4.55 -5.64
C VAL A 39 -12.17 6.04 -5.43
N GLU A 40 -12.45 6.46 -4.20
CA GLU A 40 -12.77 7.85 -3.88
C GLU A 40 -11.58 8.78 -4.16
N THR A 41 -10.36 8.31 -3.91
CA THR A 41 -9.13 9.07 -4.21
C THR A 41 -9.00 9.30 -5.71
N LEU A 42 -9.19 8.27 -6.53
CA LEU A 42 -9.10 8.38 -7.99
C LEU A 42 -10.19 9.27 -8.58
N GLN A 43 -11.40 9.22 -8.03
CA GLN A 43 -12.50 10.11 -8.41
C GLN A 43 -12.18 11.56 -8.05
N ARG A 44 -11.72 11.82 -6.82
CA ARG A 44 -11.38 13.17 -6.33
C ARG A 44 -10.30 13.86 -7.16
N ILE A 45 -9.30 13.12 -7.63
CA ILE A 45 -8.22 13.67 -8.47
C ILE A 45 -8.53 13.61 -9.97
N GLY A 46 -9.73 13.16 -10.35
CA GLY A 46 -10.21 13.14 -11.74
C GLY A 46 -9.64 12.00 -12.61
N LEU A 47 -8.83 11.09 -12.06
CA LEU A 47 -8.24 10.00 -12.85
C LEU A 47 -9.21 8.87 -13.15
N TRP A 48 -10.26 8.69 -12.34
CA TRP A 48 -11.23 7.60 -12.48
C TRP A 48 -11.87 7.52 -13.87
N ASN A 49 -12.15 8.66 -14.48
CA ASN A 49 -12.85 8.73 -15.77
C ASN A 49 -11.97 8.31 -16.96
N PHE A 50 -10.66 8.28 -16.79
CA PHE A 50 -9.71 7.84 -17.81
C PHE A 50 -9.43 6.32 -17.76
N LEU A 51 -9.94 5.62 -16.75
CA LEU A 51 -9.79 4.19 -16.63
C LEU A 51 -10.80 3.45 -17.52
N SER A 52 -10.36 2.36 -18.14
CA SER A 52 -11.25 1.40 -18.78
C SER A 52 -12.16 0.73 -17.75
N ASP A 53 -13.29 0.18 -18.20
CA ASP A 53 -14.23 -0.51 -17.30
C ASP A 53 -13.59 -1.74 -16.63
N GLU A 54 -12.70 -2.44 -17.34
CA GLU A 54 -11.90 -3.52 -16.75
C GLU A 54 -10.99 -3.02 -15.62
N ALA A 55 -10.29 -1.88 -15.83
CA ALA A 55 -9.42 -1.32 -14.82
C ALA A 55 -10.22 -0.83 -13.60
N LYS A 56 -11.39 -0.22 -13.82
CA LYS A 56 -12.32 0.17 -12.74
C LYS A 56 -12.75 -1.04 -11.92
N ALA A 57 -13.16 -2.13 -12.58
CA ALA A 57 -13.59 -3.36 -11.89
C ALA A 57 -12.46 -3.96 -11.04
N LYS A 58 -11.24 -4.03 -11.56
CA LYS A 58 -10.07 -4.53 -10.81
C LYS A 58 -9.74 -3.65 -9.61
N VAL A 59 -9.72 -2.33 -9.79
CA VAL A 59 -9.42 -1.39 -8.69
C VAL A 59 -10.47 -1.49 -7.60
N THR A 60 -11.76 -1.61 -7.95
CA THR A 60 -12.83 -1.82 -6.97
C THR A 60 -12.62 -3.12 -6.21
N ALA A 61 -12.40 -4.25 -6.89
CA ALA A 61 -12.18 -5.55 -6.25
C ALA A 61 -10.94 -5.60 -5.35
N MET A 62 -9.91 -4.79 -5.63
CA MET A 62 -8.70 -4.68 -4.79
C MET A 62 -8.88 -3.73 -3.59
N ASN A 63 -9.98 -2.98 -3.52
CA ASN A 63 -10.31 -2.08 -2.42
C ASN A 63 -11.48 -2.58 -1.55
N GLU A 64 -12.14 -3.67 -1.94
CA GLU A 64 -13.06 -4.46 -1.09
C GLU A 64 -12.29 -5.26 -0.03
#